data_AF-A0A2D6JZC8-F1
#
_entry.id   AF-A0A2D6JZC8-F1
#
_cell.length_a   1.000
_cell.length_b   1.000
_cell.length_c   1.000
_cell.angle_alpha   90.00
_cell.angle_beta   90.00
_cell.angle_gamma   90.00
#
_symmetry.space_group_name_H-M   'P 1'
#
loop_
_entity.id
_entity.type
_entity.pdbx_description
1 polymer ?
#
loop_
_entity_poly.entity_id
_entity_poly.type
_entity_poly.pdbx_seq_one_letter_code
_entity_poly.pdbx_strand_id
1 'polypeptide(L)'
;REGAGLSYEPFSNANDGSDWIFTGANNVGSTSDPVGTTAAGSGNDLVMLLPNASQSLCLQINRDLNVGTAGTLPTDADGIDTTAFTGSYAIGGPNIINVDGENAGCFETGGTTYFYYTVLTR
;
A
#
# COMPACT_ATOMS: atom_id res chain seq x y z
N ARG A 1 1.54 -25.42 14.78
CA ARG A 1 0.10 -25.77 14.66
C ARG A 1 -0.52 -24.68 13.81
N GLU A 2 -0.76 -24.99 12.56
CA GLU A 2 -1.40 -24.10 11.58
C GLU A 2 -2.93 -24.19 11.77
N GLY A 3 -3.62 -23.06 11.62
CA GLY A 3 -5.08 -22.98 11.63
C GLY A 3 -5.56 -22.34 10.32
N ALA A 4 -6.71 -22.80 9.82
CA ALA A 4 -7.39 -22.36 8.59
C ALA A 4 -6.83 -22.86 7.23
N GLY A 5 -5.94 -23.86 7.21
CA GLY A 5 -5.42 -24.40 5.94
C GLY A 5 -4.47 -23.45 5.20
N LEU A 6 -4.04 -22.38 5.88
CA LEU A 6 -3.02 -21.45 5.42
C LEU A 6 -1.66 -21.94 5.95
N SER A 7 -0.74 -22.23 5.06
CA SER A 7 0.67 -22.46 5.40
C SER A 7 1.29 -21.13 5.78
N TYR A 8 1.95 -21.08 6.94
CA TYR A 8 2.77 -19.93 7.29
C TYR A 8 4.04 -19.94 6.42
N GLU A 9 4.17 -18.94 5.55
CA GLU A 9 5.38 -18.72 4.75
C GLU A 9 6.21 -17.61 5.39
N PRO A 10 7.36 -17.91 6.03
CA PRO A 10 8.25 -16.87 6.51
C PRO A 10 8.91 -16.17 5.33
N PHE A 11 8.69 -14.86 5.18
CA PHE A 11 9.39 -14.05 4.19
C PHE A 11 10.72 -13.56 4.78
N SER A 12 11.79 -14.34 4.57
CA SER A 12 13.15 -13.81 4.74
C SER A 12 13.36 -12.66 3.76
N ASN A 13 13.85 -11.51 4.24
CA ASN A 13 13.98 -10.29 3.43
C ASN A 13 12.63 -9.77 2.91
N ALA A 14 11.65 -9.66 3.82
CA ALA A 14 10.36 -9.02 3.56
C ALA A 14 10.52 -7.65 2.89
N ASN A 15 11.53 -6.90 3.31
CA ASN A 15 12.09 -5.74 2.63
C ASN A 15 13.62 -5.70 2.81
N ASP A 16 14.24 -4.55 2.49
CA ASP A 16 15.69 -4.29 2.63
C ASP A 16 16.15 -3.92 4.05
N GLY A 17 15.28 -4.07 5.06
CA GLY A 17 15.53 -3.65 6.44
C GLY A 17 15.12 -2.21 6.76
N SER A 18 14.54 -1.49 5.79
CA SER A 18 13.93 -0.18 6.04
C SER A 18 12.81 -0.27 7.08
N ASP A 19 12.65 0.78 7.87
CA ASP A 19 11.58 0.87 8.86
C ASP A 19 10.19 1.03 8.21
N TRP A 20 9.17 0.65 8.96
CA TRP A 20 7.79 0.98 8.65
C TRP A 20 7.58 2.50 8.74
N ILE A 21 6.84 3.06 7.78
CA ILE A 21 6.56 4.49 7.70
C ILE A 21 5.08 4.72 7.95
N PHE A 22 4.77 5.66 8.82
CA PHE A 22 3.41 6.16 9.02
C PHE A 22 3.32 7.52 8.35
N THR A 23 2.42 7.71 7.39
CA THR A 23 2.31 8.96 6.63
C THR A 23 0.86 9.38 6.48
N GLY A 24 0.62 10.68 6.61
CA GLY A 24 -0.66 11.34 6.31
C GLY A 24 -0.60 12.13 5.01
N ALA A 25 0.27 11.70 4.09
CA ALA A 25 0.62 12.44 2.88
C ALA A 25 0.17 11.77 1.57
N ASN A 26 -0.59 10.68 1.63
CA ASN A 26 -1.10 9.98 0.45
C ASN A 26 -2.63 9.90 0.51
N ASN A 27 -3.29 9.88 -0.63
CA ASN A 27 -4.71 9.53 -0.72
C ASN A 27 -4.83 8.09 -1.23
N VAL A 28 -5.73 7.28 -0.67
CA VAL A 28 -5.97 5.91 -1.17
C VAL A 28 -7.23 5.87 -2.02
N GLY A 29 -7.05 5.57 -3.30
CA GLY A 29 -8.10 5.56 -4.32
C GLY A 29 -8.11 6.81 -5.19
N SER A 30 -9.24 7.06 -5.85
CA SER A 30 -9.43 8.20 -6.77
C SER A 30 -10.75 8.93 -6.50
N THR A 31 -10.98 10.09 -7.14
CA THR A 31 -12.26 10.81 -7.06
C THR A 31 -13.42 9.92 -7.51
N SER A 32 -13.18 9.12 -8.54
CA SER A 32 -14.12 8.18 -9.14
C SER A 32 -14.27 6.87 -8.36
N ASP A 33 -13.29 6.52 -7.54
CA ASP A 33 -13.25 5.27 -6.78
C ASP A 33 -12.46 5.45 -5.47
N PRO A 34 -13.07 6.12 -4.46
CA PRO A 34 -12.38 6.42 -3.22
C PRO A 34 -12.41 5.23 -2.27
N VAL A 35 -11.25 4.90 -1.70
CA VAL A 35 -11.14 3.88 -0.64
C VAL A 35 -10.90 4.55 0.71
N GLY A 36 -10.11 5.62 0.72
CA GLY A 36 -9.80 6.43 1.90
C GLY A 36 -10.91 7.36 2.39
N THR A 37 -10.52 8.26 3.29
CA THR A 37 -11.34 9.21 4.06
C THR A 37 -11.90 10.37 3.26
N THR A 38 -11.27 10.72 2.14
CA THR A 38 -11.78 11.76 1.24
C THR A 38 -11.95 11.19 -0.15
N ALA A 39 -13.09 11.49 -0.77
CA ALA A 39 -13.22 11.40 -2.23
C ALA A 39 -11.96 12.03 -2.81
N ALA A 40 -11.16 11.27 -3.57
CA ALA A 40 -9.76 11.63 -3.72
C ALA A 40 -9.60 13.08 -4.20
N GLY A 41 -8.62 13.80 -3.66
CA GLY A 41 -8.41 15.20 -4.03
C GLY A 41 -8.90 16.27 -3.05
N SER A 42 -9.37 15.91 -1.84
CA SER A 42 -9.59 16.90 -0.75
C SER A 42 -8.99 16.56 0.61
N GLY A 43 -8.39 15.38 0.78
CA GLY A 43 -7.66 15.01 1.99
C GLY A 43 -6.75 13.80 1.77
N ASN A 44 -5.82 13.61 2.69
CA ASN A 44 -4.91 12.48 2.68
C ASN A 44 -5.30 11.52 3.81
N ASP A 45 -4.96 10.25 3.62
CA ASP A 45 -5.21 9.17 4.54
C ASP A 45 -3.99 8.90 5.42
N LEU A 46 -4.24 8.45 6.64
CA LEU A 46 -3.17 7.92 7.47
C LEU A 46 -2.92 6.48 7.05
N VAL A 47 -1.79 6.27 6.38
CA VAL A 47 -1.36 4.98 5.89
C VAL A 47 -0.07 4.53 6.58
N MET A 48 0.05 3.23 6.78
CA MET A 48 1.28 2.56 7.13
C MET A 48 1.89 1.97 5.87
N LEU A 49 3.16 2.25 5.61
CA LEU A 49 3.90 1.80 4.45
C LEU A 49 5.07 0.90 4.88
N LEU A 50 5.29 -0.17 4.13
CA LEU A 50 6.54 -0.91 4.13
C LEU A 50 7.27 -0.61 2.81
N PRO A 51 8.30 0.24 2.81
CA PRO A 51 9.07 0.53 1.62
C PRO A 51 9.97 -0.66 1.24
N ASN A 52 10.32 -0.72 -0.05
CA ASN A 52 11.25 -1.69 -0.63
C ASN A 52 10.88 -3.14 -0.30
N ALA A 53 9.58 -3.43 -0.29
CA ALA A 53 9.07 -4.78 -0.10
C ALA A 53 9.63 -5.71 -1.20
N SER A 54 9.88 -6.97 -0.87
CA SER A 54 10.26 -7.94 -1.88
C SER A 54 9.08 -8.24 -2.83
N GLN A 55 9.39 -8.46 -4.11
CA GLN A 55 8.37 -8.79 -5.11
C GLN A 55 7.56 -10.03 -4.73
N SER A 56 8.21 -11.06 -4.18
CA SER A 56 7.56 -12.31 -3.75
C SER A 56 6.56 -12.07 -2.61
N LEU A 57 6.90 -11.24 -1.64
CA LEU A 57 5.98 -10.84 -0.57
C LEU A 57 4.78 -10.09 -1.16
N CYS A 58 5.04 -9.11 -2.03
CA CYS A 58 3.97 -8.32 -2.63
C CYS A 58 3.00 -9.17 -3.46
N LEU A 59 3.50 -10.12 -4.26
CA LEU A 59 2.66 -11.03 -5.05
C LEU A 59 1.81 -11.94 -4.16
N GLN A 60 2.36 -12.41 -3.04
CA GLN A 60 1.61 -13.19 -2.06
C GLN A 60 0.48 -12.35 -1.44
N ILE A 61 0.81 -11.16 -0.92
CA ILE A 61 -0.17 -10.27 -0.27
C ILE A 61 -1.33 -9.97 -1.22
N ASN A 62 -1.02 -9.56 -2.45
CA ASN A 62 -2.05 -9.20 -3.43
C ASN A 62 -2.90 -10.39 -3.85
N ARG A 63 -2.31 -11.59 -3.94
CA ARG A 63 -3.09 -12.81 -4.19
C ARG A 63 -4.09 -13.09 -3.06
N ASP A 64 -3.66 -12.89 -1.81
CA ASP A 64 -4.49 -13.15 -0.63
C ASP A 64 -5.58 -12.08 -0.44
N LEU A 65 -5.30 -10.83 -0.83
CA LEU A 65 -6.24 -9.70 -0.82
C LEU A 65 -7.08 -9.59 -2.09
N ASN A 66 -6.81 -10.40 -3.12
CA ASN A 66 -7.44 -10.31 -4.44
C ASN A 66 -7.29 -8.91 -5.08
N VAL A 67 -6.11 -8.30 -4.93
CA VAL A 67 -5.73 -7.02 -5.54
C VAL A 67 -4.96 -7.28 -6.84
N GLY A 68 -5.37 -6.62 -7.92
CA GLY A 68 -4.77 -6.71 -9.23
C GLY A 68 -5.03 -8.04 -9.94
N THR A 69 -4.16 -8.34 -10.90
CA THR A 69 -4.18 -9.62 -11.63
C THR A 69 -3.21 -10.61 -11.00
N ALA A 70 -3.65 -11.86 -10.79
CA ALA A 70 -2.83 -12.92 -10.22
C ALA A 70 -1.49 -13.08 -10.97
N GLY A 71 -0.38 -13.03 -10.23
CA GLY A 71 0.97 -13.16 -10.78
C GLY A 71 1.60 -11.86 -11.27
N THR A 72 0.89 -10.73 -11.16
CA THR A 72 1.39 -9.39 -11.50
C THR A 72 1.14 -8.41 -10.36
N LEU A 73 1.96 -7.38 -10.22
CA LEU A 73 1.70 -6.28 -9.30
C LEU A 73 1.03 -5.13 -10.04
N PRO A 74 0.00 -4.49 -9.47
CA PRO A 74 -0.50 -3.22 -9.97
C PRO A 74 0.62 -2.17 -9.93
N THR A 75 0.63 -1.30 -10.95
CA THR A 75 1.55 -0.17 -11.00
C THR A 75 0.87 1.06 -10.42
N ASP A 76 1.55 1.69 -9.48
CA ASP A 76 1.23 3.03 -9.01
C ASP A 76 2.09 4.06 -9.76
N ALA A 77 1.43 4.87 -10.60
CA ALA A 77 2.10 5.83 -11.49
C ALA A 77 2.31 7.21 -10.84
N ASP A 78 1.54 7.53 -9.80
CA ASP A 78 1.58 8.81 -9.11
C ASP A 78 2.71 8.84 -8.04
N GLY A 79 3.15 7.66 -7.61
CA GLY A 79 4.19 7.48 -6.61
C GLY A 79 3.64 7.55 -5.19
N ILE A 80 4.54 7.41 -4.22
CA ILE A 80 4.22 7.51 -2.80
C ILE A 80 4.98 8.63 -2.12
N ASP A 81 4.29 9.34 -1.23
CA ASP A 81 4.89 10.27 -0.29
C ASP A 81 5.20 9.55 1.02
N THR A 82 6.49 9.44 1.33
CA THR A 82 7.01 8.76 2.52
C THR A 82 7.27 9.71 3.70
N THR A 83 6.80 10.96 3.61
CA THR A 83 6.93 11.95 4.68
C THR A 83 6.22 11.46 5.94
N ALA A 84 6.98 11.30 7.02
CA ALA A 84 6.46 10.80 8.28
C ALA A 84 5.35 11.70 8.85
N PHE A 85 4.30 11.09 9.38
CA PHE A 85 3.20 11.78 10.03
C PHE A 85 3.67 12.42 11.34
N THR A 86 3.43 13.72 11.48
CA THR A 86 3.85 14.52 12.64
C THR A 86 2.67 15.02 13.48
N GLY A 87 1.46 14.52 13.23
CA GLY A 87 0.22 14.96 13.88
C GLY A 87 -0.72 15.78 12.99
N SER A 88 -0.36 16.01 11.72
CA SER A 88 -1.19 16.70 10.74
C SER A 88 -1.11 16.05 9.36
N TYR A 89 -2.20 16.08 8.61
CA TYR A 89 -2.28 15.59 7.24
C TYR A 89 -1.69 16.61 6.27
N ALA A 90 -0.96 16.14 5.27
CA ALA A 90 -0.54 17.00 4.17
C ALA A 90 -1.74 17.32 3.25
N ILE A 91 -1.60 18.33 2.40
CA ILE A 91 -2.60 18.71 1.41
C ILE A 91 -2.03 18.42 0.02
N GLY A 92 -2.80 17.72 -0.82
CA GLY A 92 -2.43 17.47 -2.22
C GLY A 92 -1.36 16.40 -2.40
N GLY A 93 -1.44 15.33 -1.59
CA GLY A 93 -0.57 14.16 -1.74
C GLY A 93 -0.85 13.37 -3.03
N PRO A 94 0.06 12.47 -3.44
CA PRO A 94 -0.22 11.54 -4.53
C PRO A 94 -1.34 10.56 -4.15
N ASN A 95 -2.00 10.01 -5.16
CA ASN A 95 -3.01 8.99 -4.98
C ASN A 95 -2.39 7.61 -5.15
N ILE A 96 -2.68 6.68 -4.23
CA ILE A 96 -2.42 5.26 -4.41
C ILE A 96 -3.63 4.69 -5.15
N ILE A 97 -3.46 4.39 -6.43
CA ILE A 97 -4.54 3.97 -7.34
C ILE A 97 -4.47 2.47 -7.68
N ASN A 98 -5.48 1.96 -8.41
CA ASN A 98 -5.60 0.54 -8.77
C ASN A 98 -5.66 -0.39 -7.55
N VAL A 99 -6.31 0.09 -6.50
CA VAL A 99 -6.41 -0.57 -5.20
C VAL A 99 -7.55 -1.59 -5.13
N ASP A 100 -8.37 -1.69 -6.18
CA ASP A 100 -9.50 -2.63 -6.29
C ASP A 100 -10.48 -2.59 -5.09
N GLY A 101 -10.65 -1.41 -4.50
CA GLY A 101 -11.50 -1.21 -3.33
C GLY A 101 -10.87 -1.62 -1.99
N GLU A 102 -9.62 -2.09 -1.99
CA GLU A 102 -8.97 -2.64 -0.81
C GLU A 102 -8.21 -1.57 0.00
N ASN A 103 -8.31 -1.68 1.32
CA ASN A 103 -7.64 -0.78 2.26
C ASN A 103 -6.16 -1.15 2.51
N ALA A 104 -5.65 -2.16 1.81
CA ALA A 104 -4.29 -2.61 1.85
C ALA A 104 -3.90 -3.25 0.51
N GLY A 105 -2.62 -3.23 0.20
CA GLY A 105 -2.10 -3.90 -0.98
C GLY A 105 -0.65 -3.56 -1.24
N CYS A 106 -0.07 -4.21 -2.23
CA CYS A 106 1.32 -4.06 -2.62
C CYS A 106 1.40 -3.57 -4.08
N PHE A 107 2.26 -2.60 -4.33
CA PHE A 107 2.30 -1.88 -5.60
C PHE A 107 3.73 -1.74 -6.08
N GLU A 108 3.87 -1.71 -7.40
CA GLU A 108 5.12 -1.34 -8.04
C GLU A 108 5.12 0.14 -8.37
N THR A 109 6.24 0.81 -8.11
CA THR A 109 6.52 2.16 -8.57
C THR A 109 7.87 2.19 -9.29
N GLY A 110 7.94 2.94 -10.39
CA GLY A 110 9.19 3.15 -11.13
C GLY A 110 9.84 1.90 -11.73
N GLY A 111 9.10 0.81 -11.97
CA GLY A 111 9.60 -0.37 -12.69
C GLY A 111 10.29 -1.43 -11.83
N THR A 112 10.71 -1.09 -10.60
CA THR A 112 11.60 -1.93 -9.78
C THR A 112 11.42 -1.81 -8.28
N THR A 113 10.69 -0.79 -7.81
CA THR A 113 10.48 -0.57 -6.38
C THR A 113 9.10 -1.04 -6.01
N TYR A 114 9.00 -1.80 -4.92
CA TYR A 114 7.72 -2.27 -4.42
C TYR A 114 7.46 -1.72 -3.02
N PHE A 115 6.21 -1.40 -2.73
CA PHE A 115 5.79 -0.99 -1.41
C PHE A 115 4.48 -1.66 -1.05
N TYR A 116 4.31 -1.99 0.22
CA TYR A 116 3.03 -2.35 0.79
C TYR A 116 2.43 -1.13 1.50
N TYR A 117 1.12 -0.96 1.41
CA TYR A 117 0.39 -0.02 2.25
C TYR A 117 -0.76 -0.70 3.00
N THR A 118 -1.17 -0.08 4.11
CA THR A 118 -2.49 -0.27 4.71
C THR A 118 -3.00 1.03 5.32
N VAL A 119 -4.30 1.28 5.19
CA VAL A 119 -4.99 2.42 5.82
C VAL A 119 -5.23 2.11 7.30
N LEU A 120 -4.77 2.99 8.20
CA LEU A 120 -4.83 2.75 9.66
C LEU A 120 -6.05 3.35 10.36
N THR A 121 -6.48 4.54 9.94
CA THR A 121 -7.65 5.20 10.55
C THR A 121 -8.52 5.84 9.49
N ARG A 122 -9.77 5.99 9.89
CA ARG A 122 -10.72 6.95 9.34
C ARG A 122 -10.66 8.26 10.11
#